data_AF-A0A2A2FL07-F1
#
_entry.id   AF-A0A2A2FL07-F1
#
_cell.length_a   1.000
_cell.length_b   1.000
_cell.length_c   1.000
_cell.angle_alpha   90.00
_cell.angle_beta   90.00
_cell.angle_gamma   90.00
#
_symmetry.space_group_name_H-M   'P 1'
#
loop_
_entity.id
_entity.type
_entity.pdbx_description
1 polymer ?
#
loop_
_entity_poly.entity_id
_entity_poly.type
_entity_poly.pdbx_seq_one_letter_code
_entity_poly.pdbx_strand_id
1 'polypeptide(L)'
;MPIVAVDDTDSRERGMCTTYVGARLTERLDAAGGRVRRRLLVRLNPAVKHKTRGNAAVALHVSGVDAEAAFDLAAETVREFAAADDPRTSPGVVAADIDAGGLDADGLDPTASDGAQIPAEVADFARRALRRRLSLDEALDLADEHGFRHAAFGSGGETDAEAVAGRGRIGALAAVGAPAAFDDWTVERISYRELDRCGTPRDVDVESVFAAADRGYPTVWDTVDRGTGEAVCVPNAPGPILHGIRGDDADACRAVAAAINSEPVERAATFLTNQGTDAHLAPGAIGDLRDGAGYRVDGVVASDPETKRGGHVHVDVAASGDSTDATTGDAPSPRLRCVAFKPTGRFRDRVRALRPGDRVTLCGEHEVRSVEGALEATLKLEKFAVRDRVETAPAVPTCPDCGRSMSSAGRGQGYRCRDCGTDAPGKVEVPIERDLEIGWYEVPPSARRHVAKPLIRGGFDGPTHPER
;
A
#
# COMPACT_ATOMS: atom_id res chain seq x y z
N MET A 1 -3.17 -30.84 0.64
CA MET A 1 -1.77 -30.35 0.70
C MET A 1 -1.68 -29.29 1.79
N PRO A 2 -1.02 -29.51 2.94
CA PRO A 2 -1.04 -28.55 4.03
C PRO A 2 -0.51 -27.16 3.65
N ILE A 3 -1.11 -26.14 4.25
CA ILE A 3 -0.58 -24.76 4.25
C ILE A 3 -0.05 -24.47 5.63
N VAL A 4 1.24 -24.12 5.74
CA VAL A 4 1.85 -23.65 6.99
C VAL A 4 2.20 -22.18 6.87
N ALA A 5 1.74 -21.37 7.82
CA ALA A 5 1.87 -19.93 7.81
C ALA A 5 2.49 -19.40 9.11
N VAL A 6 3.29 -18.35 8.97
CA VAL A 6 4.01 -17.68 10.05
C VAL A 6 3.90 -16.17 9.93
N ASP A 7 3.79 -15.47 11.06
CA ASP A 7 3.84 -14.01 11.11
C ASP A 7 4.42 -13.50 12.44
N ASP A 8 4.73 -12.21 12.47
CA ASP A 8 5.19 -11.45 13.63
C ASP A 8 6.47 -12.04 14.25
N THR A 9 7.40 -12.44 13.39
CA THR A 9 8.70 -13.02 13.78
C THR A 9 9.85 -12.01 13.69
N ASP A 10 9.57 -10.83 13.11
CA ASP A 10 10.56 -9.81 12.80
C ASP A 10 10.74 -8.78 13.91
N SER A 11 11.96 -8.26 14.04
CA SER A 11 12.28 -7.19 14.98
C SER A 11 12.93 -6.02 14.25
N ARG A 12 12.49 -4.81 14.60
CA ARG A 12 13.08 -3.57 14.10
C ARG A 12 14.45 -3.28 14.71
N GLU A 13 14.68 -3.72 15.94
CA GLU A 13 15.88 -3.41 16.72
C GLU A 13 16.92 -4.52 16.64
N ARG A 14 16.48 -5.77 16.81
CA ARG A 14 17.37 -6.94 16.84
C ARG A 14 17.72 -7.47 15.45
N GLY A 15 17.02 -7.01 14.40
CA GLY A 15 17.29 -7.41 13.03
C GLY A 15 16.82 -8.84 12.74
N MET A 16 15.58 -8.98 12.26
CA MET A 16 15.06 -10.23 11.71
C MET A 16 13.92 -9.94 10.72
N CYS A 17 13.46 -10.94 9.96
CA CYS A 17 12.33 -10.78 9.04
C CYS A 17 11.51 -12.07 8.90
N THR A 18 10.17 -11.96 8.89
CA THR A 18 9.25 -13.08 8.61
C THR A 18 9.53 -13.81 7.31
N THR A 19 9.96 -13.09 6.27
CA THR A 19 10.34 -13.73 5.00
C THR A 19 11.59 -14.59 5.12
N TYR A 20 12.55 -14.21 5.97
CA TYR A 20 13.74 -15.01 6.24
C TYR A 20 13.39 -16.28 7.01
N VAL A 21 12.51 -16.19 8.02
CA VAL A 21 11.96 -17.36 8.72
C VAL A 21 11.25 -18.30 7.73
N GLY A 22 10.45 -17.75 6.81
CA GLY A 22 9.81 -18.53 5.73
C GLY A 22 10.81 -19.22 4.79
N ALA A 23 11.92 -18.56 4.46
CA ALA A 23 13.00 -19.16 3.65
C ALA A 23 13.69 -20.31 4.40
N ARG A 24 13.97 -20.15 5.70
CA ARG A 24 14.54 -21.22 6.54
C ARG A 24 13.58 -22.38 6.74
N LEU A 25 12.30 -22.09 6.91
CA LEU A 25 11.26 -23.12 7.00
C LEU A 25 11.17 -23.93 5.71
N THR A 26 11.26 -23.28 4.55
CA THR A 26 11.33 -23.97 3.26
C THR A 26 12.47 -24.99 3.23
N GLU A 27 13.68 -24.60 3.61
CA GLU A 27 14.86 -25.49 3.63
C GLU A 27 14.64 -26.71 4.54
N ARG A 28 14.01 -26.51 5.71
CA ARG A 28 13.69 -27.61 6.64
C ARG A 28 12.62 -28.55 6.11
N LEU A 29 11.57 -28.01 5.49
CA LEU A 29 10.52 -28.82 4.88
C LEU A 29 11.10 -29.69 3.75
N ASP A 30 11.94 -29.11 2.90
CA ASP A 30 12.59 -29.85 1.81
C ASP A 30 13.53 -30.95 2.36
N ALA A 31 14.29 -30.67 3.42
CA ALA A 31 15.14 -31.65 4.09
C ALA A 31 14.36 -32.80 4.75
N ALA A 32 13.12 -32.55 5.18
CA ALA A 32 12.21 -33.56 5.73
C ALA A 32 11.46 -34.37 4.65
N GLY A 33 11.78 -34.16 3.36
CA GLY A 33 11.12 -34.84 2.24
C GLY A 33 9.86 -34.13 1.72
N GLY A 34 9.53 -32.98 2.28
CA GLY A 34 8.50 -32.08 1.76
C GLY A 34 8.93 -31.41 0.46
N ARG A 35 7.97 -30.79 -0.23
CA ARG A 35 8.22 -29.91 -1.38
C ARG A 35 7.31 -28.71 -1.28
N VAL A 36 7.91 -27.53 -1.12
CA VAL A 36 7.19 -26.26 -1.14
C VAL A 36 6.80 -25.91 -2.58
N ARG A 37 5.49 -25.94 -2.87
CA ARG A 37 4.94 -25.64 -4.19
C ARG A 37 4.72 -24.15 -4.40
N ARG A 38 4.29 -23.44 -3.37
CA ARG A 38 3.98 -22.01 -3.42
C ARG A 38 4.46 -21.32 -2.14
N ARG A 39 5.06 -20.14 -2.31
CA ARG A 39 5.46 -19.24 -1.21
C ARG A 39 4.67 -17.95 -1.33
N LEU A 40 3.87 -17.65 -0.32
CA LEU A 40 3.08 -16.43 -0.26
C LEU A 40 3.73 -15.44 0.68
N LEU A 41 3.74 -14.17 0.28
CA LEU A 41 4.03 -13.03 1.13
C LEU A 41 2.80 -12.11 1.14
N VAL A 42 2.02 -12.17 2.21
CA VAL A 42 0.71 -11.53 2.30
C VAL A 42 0.81 -10.31 3.19
N ARG A 43 0.67 -9.12 2.61
CA ARG A 43 0.53 -7.86 3.34
C ARG A 43 -0.87 -7.79 3.95
N LEU A 44 -0.94 -7.28 5.17
CA LEU A 44 -2.17 -7.04 5.92
C LEU A 44 -2.47 -5.54 6.00
N ASN A 45 -3.47 -5.14 6.80
CA ASN A 45 -3.96 -3.76 6.85
C ASN A 45 -2.81 -2.77 7.16
N PRO A 46 -2.47 -1.88 6.22
CA PRO A 46 -1.31 -1.03 6.38
C PRO A 46 -1.56 0.13 7.38
N ALA A 47 -2.80 0.31 7.83
CA ALA A 47 -3.24 1.28 8.85
C ALA A 47 -3.12 0.77 10.31
N VAL A 48 -2.75 -0.50 10.52
CA VAL A 48 -2.55 -1.05 11.87
C VAL A 48 -1.36 -0.35 12.56
N LYS A 49 -1.54 -0.02 13.85
CA LYS A 49 -0.55 0.69 14.68
C LYS A 49 0.53 -0.28 15.20
N HIS A 50 0.09 -1.42 15.74
CA HIS A 50 0.94 -2.53 16.15
C HIS A 50 1.43 -3.32 14.94
N LYS A 51 2.29 -2.71 14.14
CA LYS A 51 2.96 -3.36 13.01
C LYS A 51 4.46 -3.36 13.24
N THR A 52 5.06 -4.53 13.15
CA THR A 52 6.46 -4.65 12.76
C THR A 52 6.60 -4.16 11.31
N ARG A 53 7.82 -3.93 10.81
CA ARG A 53 7.98 -3.12 9.57
C ARG A 53 7.38 -3.88 8.38
N GLY A 54 6.24 -3.42 7.87
CA GLY A 54 5.62 -3.93 6.65
C GLY A 54 4.41 -4.85 6.83
N ASN A 55 4.01 -5.21 8.06
CA ASN A 55 2.77 -5.94 8.40
C ASN A 55 2.45 -7.11 7.42
N ALA A 56 3.29 -8.15 7.41
CA ALA A 56 3.20 -9.20 6.40
C ALA A 56 3.47 -10.60 6.96
N ALA A 57 2.57 -11.52 6.64
CA ALA A 57 2.66 -12.93 6.95
C ALA A 57 3.19 -13.73 5.75
N VAL A 58 3.77 -14.90 6.03
CA VAL A 58 4.22 -15.85 5.01
C VAL A 58 3.40 -17.13 5.12
N ALA A 59 2.97 -17.68 3.98
CA ALA A 59 2.37 -19.01 3.91
C ALA A 59 3.08 -19.88 2.88
N LEU A 60 3.30 -21.15 3.21
CA LEU A 60 3.95 -22.15 2.39
C LEU A 60 2.96 -23.27 2.10
N HIS A 61 2.74 -23.57 0.83
CA HIS A 61 1.94 -24.71 0.40
C HIS A 61 2.88 -25.90 0.20
N VAL A 62 2.69 -26.97 0.97
CA VAL A 62 3.69 -28.04 1.10
C VAL A 62 3.10 -29.39 0.77
N SER A 63 3.71 -30.10 -0.17
CA SER A 63 3.40 -31.51 -0.47
C SER A 63 4.45 -32.45 0.12
N GLY A 64 4.14 -33.72 0.31
CA GLY A 64 5.10 -34.74 0.78
C GLY A 64 5.31 -34.82 2.29
N VAL A 65 4.75 -33.89 3.05
CA VAL A 65 4.61 -33.93 4.52
C VAL A 65 3.17 -33.60 4.90
N ASP A 66 2.72 -34.10 6.04
CA ASP A 66 1.41 -33.77 6.58
C ASP A 66 1.43 -32.45 7.38
N ALA A 67 0.25 -31.98 7.79
CA ALA A 67 0.10 -30.73 8.52
C ALA A 67 0.78 -30.74 9.90
N GLU A 68 0.95 -31.91 10.51
CA GLU A 68 1.57 -32.05 11.83
C GLU A 68 3.08 -31.87 11.74
N ALA A 69 3.73 -32.60 10.84
CA ALA A 69 5.15 -32.46 10.58
C ALA A 69 5.49 -31.04 10.09
N ALA A 70 4.65 -30.46 9.21
CA ALA A 70 4.84 -29.08 8.76
C ALA A 70 4.73 -28.07 9.91
N PHE A 71 3.78 -28.28 10.83
CA PHE A 71 3.61 -27.45 12.02
C PHE A 71 4.81 -27.54 12.96
N ASP A 72 5.31 -28.74 13.25
CA ASP A 72 6.45 -28.95 14.14
C ASP A 72 7.72 -28.29 13.60
N LEU A 73 7.98 -28.45 12.29
CA LEU A 73 9.12 -27.80 11.63
C LEU A 73 8.99 -26.26 11.66
N ALA A 74 7.77 -25.73 11.48
CA ALA A 74 7.53 -24.30 11.62
C ALA A 74 7.75 -23.81 13.05
N ALA A 75 7.25 -24.55 14.03
CA ALA A 75 7.45 -24.26 15.45
C ALA A 75 8.94 -24.22 15.82
N GLU A 76 9.73 -25.20 15.38
CA GLU A 76 11.18 -25.21 15.59
C GLU A 76 11.88 -24.04 14.88
N THR A 77 11.48 -23.74 13.64
CA THR A 77 12.08 -22.63 12.88
C THR A 77 11.80 -21.29 13.55
N VAL A 78 10.57 -21.07 14.03
CA VAL A 78 10.19 -19.86 14.76
C VAL A 78 10.96 -19.76 16.07
N ARG A 79 11.09 -20.84 16.85
CA ARG A 79 11.89 -20.84 18.10
C ARG A 79 13.36 -20.47 17.86
N GLU A 80 13.94 -20.90 16.74
CA GLU A 80 15.34 -20.63 16.43
C GLU A 80 15.58 -19.22 15.89
N PHE A 81 14.71 -18.75 14.99
CA PHE A 81 14.97 -17.52 14.23
C PHE A 81 14.13 -16.32 14.63
N ALA A 82 12.96 -16.49 15.23
CA ALA A 82 12.13 -15.34 15.58
C ALA A 82 12.79 -14.51 16.68
N ALA A 83 12.63 -13.19 16.59
CA ALA A 83 13.10 -12.28 17.62
C ALA A 83 12.14 -12.24 18.83
N ALA A 84 11.78 -13.41 19.38
CA ALA A 84 10.74 -13.57 20.42
C ALA A 84 11.04 -12.81 21.73
N ASP A 85 12.30 -12.47 21.98
CA ASP A 85 12.73 -11.65 23.12
C ASP A 85 12.52 -10.13 22.90
N ASP A 86 12.12 -9.69 21.70
CA ASP A 86 11.72 -8.30 21.47
C ASP A 86 10.29 -8.09 21.98
N PRO A 87 10.05 -7.12 22.88
CA PRO A 87 8.74 -6.90 23.50
C PRO A 87 7.64 -6.53 22.51
N ARG A 88 7.97 -6.20 21.27
CA ARG A 88 7.00 -5.89 20.20
C ARG A 88 6.76 -7.04 19.23
N THR A 89 7.41 -8.19 19.43
CA THR A 89 7.34 -9.36 18.56
C THR A 89 6.52 -10.44 19.25
N SER A 90 5.45 -10.90 18.61
CA SER A 90 4.54 -11.91 19.14
C SER A 90 4.27 -13.02 18.12
N PRO A 91 5.26 -13.89 17.86
CA PRO A 91 5.22 -14.82 16.75
C PRO A 91 4.06 -15.81 16.84
N GLY A 92 3.45 -16.08 15.69
CA GLY A 92 2.35 -17.04 15.57
C GLY A 92 2.52 -17.97 14.37
N VAL A 93 2.12 -19.23 14.56
CA VAL A 93 2.09 -20.26 13.52
C VAL A 93 0.68 -20.80 13.37
N VAL A 94 0.24 -21.02 12.14
CA VAL A 94 -0.99 -21.77 11.80
C VAL A 94 -0.63 -22.80 10.72
N ALA A 95 -1.05 -24.04 10.90
CA ALA A 95 -0.96 -25.10 9.88
C ALA A 95 -2.36 -25.67 9.60
N ALA A 96 -2.82 -25.46 8.37
CA ALA A 96 -4.10 -25.90 7.89
C ALA A 96 -3.95 -27.17 7.05
N ASP A 97 -4.65 -28.23 7.44
CA ASP A 97 -4.74 -29.45 6.65
C ASP A 97 -5.88 -29.33 5.64
N ILE A 98 -5.63 -28.54 4.60
CA ILE A 98 -6.59 -28.28 3.52
C ILE A 98 -6.06 -28.87 2.23
N ASP A 99 -6.92 -29.49 1.44
CA ASP A 99 -6.48 -29.98 0.13
C ASP A 99 -6.42 -28.84 -0.87
N ALA A 100 -5.40 -27.99 -0.77
CA ALA A 100 -4.92 -27.07 -1.81
C ALA A 100 -4.59 -27.86 -3.10
N GLY A 101 -5.61 -28.34 -3.81
CA GLY A 101 -5.54 -29.05 -5.07
C GLY A 101 -4.74 -28.29 -6.13
N GLY A 102 -4.52 -28.98 -7.26
CA GLY A 102 -3.81 -28.48 -8.45
C GLY A 102 -2.46 -27.84 -8.13
N LEU A 103 -2.09 -26.66 -8.61
CA LEU A 103 -0.69 -26.29 -8.84
C LEU A 103 -0.05 -27.27 -9.84
N ASP A 104 -0.01 -26.85 -11.09
CA ASP A 104 0.92 -27.39 -12.08
C ASP A 104 2.35 -27.45 -11.49
N ALA A 105 3.18 -28.35 -12.03
CA ALA A 105 4.48 -28.72 -11.49
C ALA A 105 5.44 -27.53 -11.22
N ASP A 106 5.16 -26.36 -11.79
CA ASP A 106 5.97 -25.13 -11.66
C ASP A 106 5.45 -24.12 -10.62
N GLY A 107 4.29 -24.35 -9.97
CA GLY A 107 3.84 -23.64 -8.76
C GLY A 107 3.70 -22.10 -8.85
N LEU A 108 3.69 -21.55 -10.06
CA LEU A 108 3.79 -20.12 -10.34
C LEU A 108 2.59 -19.55 -11.10
N ASP A 109 1.61 -20.36 -11.51
CA ASP A 109 0.36 -19.83 -12.10
C ASP A 109 -0.54 -19.29 -10.97
N PRO A 110 -0.74 -17.96 -10.88
CA PRO A 110 -1.61 -17.36 -9.87
C PRO A 110 -3.11 -17.51 -10.20
N THR A 111 -3.44 -17.93 -11.43
CA THR A 111 -4.81 -18.05 -11.97
C THR A 111 -5.36 -19.48 -11.99
N ALA A 112 -4.52 -20.48 -11.68
CA ALA A 112 -4.95 -21.85 -11.53
C ALA A 112 -5.93 -21.96 -10.35
N SER A 113 -7.22 -22.00 -10.69
CA SER A 113 -8.35 -22.21 -9.79
C SER A 113 -8.32 -23.66 -9.35
N ASP A 114 -7.50 -23.98 -8.39
CA ASP A 114 -7.35 -25.35 -7.99
C ASP A 114 -8.18 -25.69 -6.77
N GLY A 115 -9.37 -26.24 -7.03
CA GLY A 115 -9.98 -27.43 -6.41
C GLY A 115 -10.01 -27.62 -4.88
N ALA A 116 -9.60 -26.62 -4.13
CA ALA A 116 -9.32 -26.65 -2.71
C ALA A 116 -10.19 -25.66 -1.96
N GLN A 117 -11.06 -26.16 -1.11
CA GLN A 117 -11.96 -25.29 -0.39
C GLN A 117 -11.25 -24.74 0.85
N ILE A 118 -10.43 -23.70 0.67
CA ILE A 118 -10.19 -22.74 1.75
C ILE A 118 -11.58 -22.34 2.25
N PRO A 119 -11.90 -22.53 3.54
CA PRO A 119 -13.21 -22.17 4.07
C PRO A 119 -13.57 -20.72 3.76
N ALA A 120 -14.82 -20.46 3.41
CA ALA A 120 -15.26 -19.13 2.96
C ALA A 120 -15.05 -18.08 4.06
N GLU A 121 -15.18 -18.49 5.32
CA GLU A 121 -14.96 -17.74 6.54
C GLU A 121 -13.48 -17.35 6.70
N VAL A 122 -12.56 -18.27 6.41
CA VAL A 122 -11.11 -18.02 6.44
C VAL A 122 -10.68 -17.09 5.29
N ALA A 123 -11.30 -17.25 4.11
CA ALA A 123 -11.10 -16.32 3.00
C ALA A 123 -11.64 -14.93 3.30
N ASP A 124 -12.83 -14.81 3.91
CA ASP A 124 -13.39 -13.52 4.37
C ASP A 124 -12.52 -12.88 5.45
N PHE A 125 -12.01 -13.66 6.40
CA PHE A 125 -11.06 -13.21 7.41
C PHE A 125 -9.83 -12.58 6.75
N ALA A 126 -9.24 -13.24 5.74
CA ALA A 126 -8.10 -12.70 4.99
C ALA A 126 -8.44 -11.39 4.25
N ARG A 127 -9.60 -11.28 3.59
CA ARG A 127 -10.06 -10.03 2.95
C ARG A 127 -10.22 -8.91 3.98
N ARG A 128 -10.81 -9.22 5.13
CA ARG A 128 -11.01 -8.27 6.23
C ARG A 128 -9.68 -7.85 6.87
N ALA A 129 -8.69 -8.74 6.96
CA ALA A 129 -7.40 -8.46 7.57
C ALA A 129 -6.60 -7.36 6.85
N LEU A 130 -6.90 -7.08 5.58
CA LEU A 130 -6.34 -5.95 4.82
C LEU A 130 -6.98 -4.59 5.13
N ARG A 131 -8.17 -4.57 5.74
CA ARG A 131 -8.97 -3.34 5.88
C ARG A 131 -9.51 -3.10 7.28
N ARG A 132 -9.47 -4.10 8.16
CA ARG A 132 -9.99 -4.07 9.54
C ARG A 132 -8.87 -4.40 10.52
N ARG A 133 -9.07 -4.00 11.78
CA ARG A 133 -8.31 -4.55 12.91
C ARG A 133 -9.12 -5.76 13.39
N LEU A 134 -8.53 -6.94 13.33
CA LEU A 134 -9.16 -8.19 13.78
C LEU A 134 -8.60 -8.55 15.15
N SER A 135 -9.41 -9.24 15.97
CA SER A 135 -8.97 -9.73 17.26
C SER A 135 -8.19 -11.03 17.11
N LEU A 136 -7.36 -11.35 18.10
CA LEU A 136 -6.73 -12.65 18.18
C LEU A 136 -7.78 -13.75 18.38
N ASP A 137 -8.75 -13.53 19.27
CA ASP A 137 -9.83 -14.49 19.56
C ASP A 137 -10.57 -14.93 18.30
N GLU A 138 -10.93 -13.99 17.41
CA GLU A 138 -11.58 -14.34 16.13
C GLU A 138 -10.71 -15.27 15.27
N ALA A 139 -9.39 -15.08 15.28
CA ALA A 139 -8.47 -15.95 14.55
C ALA A 139 -8.35 -17.34 15.21
N LEU A 140 -8.36 -17.40 16.54
CA LEU A 140 -8.27 -18.68 17.26
C LEU A 140 -9.56 -19.49 17.10
N ASP A 141 -10.72 -18.85 17.25
CA ASP A 141 -12.03 -19.48 17.09
C ASP A 141 -12.16 -20.10 15.69
N LEU A 142 -11.79 -19.36 14.63
CA LEU A 142 -11.80 -19.87 13.26
C LEU A 142 -10.79 -21.01 13.03
N ALA A 143 -9.59 -20.91 13.61
CA ALA A 143 -8.60 -21.98 13.49
C ALA A 143 -9.09 -23.26 14.18
N ASP A 144 -9.65 -23.14 15.39
CA ASP A 144 -10.18 -24.27 16.17
C ASP A 144 -11.41 -24.89 15.51
N GLU A 145 -12.32 -24.07 14.97
CA GLU A 145 -13.52 -24.53 14.24
C GLU A 145 -13.17 -25.42 13.04
N HIS A 146 -12.10 -25.08 12.31
CA HIS A 146 -11.63 -25.83 11.16
C HIS A 146 -10.54 -26.87 11.50
N GLY A 147 -10.20 -27.05 12.77
CA GLY A 147 -9.20 -28.03 13.21
C GLY A 147 -7.76 -27.70 12.75
N PHE A 148 -7.45 -26.43 12.51
CA PHE A 148 -6.11 -25.99 12.14
C PHE A 148 -5.21 -25.99 13.38
N ARG A 149 -3.98 -26.50 13.23
CA ARG A 149 -2.98 -26.46 14.30
C ARG A 149 -2.47 -25.04 14.42
N HIS A 150 -2.37 -24.50 15.63
CA HIS A 150 -1.78 -23.17 15.85
C HIS A 150 -1.03 -23.08 17.17
N ALA A 151 -0.04 -22.20 17.23
CA ALA A 151 0.71 -21.92 18.46
C ALA A 151 1.28 -20.50 18.49
N ALA A 152 1.53 -20.04 19.72
CA ALA A 152 2.22 -18.81 20.05
C ALA A 152 3.68 -19.11 20.45
N PHE A 153 4.62 -18.23 20.08
CA PHE A 153 6.04 -18.37 20.42
C PHE A 153 6.61 -17.08 21.01
N GLY A 154 5.93 -16.55 22.03
CA GLY A 154 6.28 -15.29 22.69
C GLY A 154 5.06 -14.43 22.94
N SER A 155 5.27 -13.30 23.61
CA SER A 155 4.26 -12.29 23.87
C SER A 155 4.81 -10.91 23.55
N GLY A 156 4.00 -10.07 22.90
CA GLY A 156 4.43 -8.73 22.51
C GLY A 156 3.30 -7.70 22.51
N GLY A 157 3.68 -6.45 22.78
CA GLY A 157 2.80 -5.28 22.90
C GLY A 157 3.63 -3.99 23.03
N GLU A 158 2.99 -2.82 22.93
CA GLU A 158 3.70 -1.55 23.17
C GLU A 158 4.04 -1.36 24.67
N THR A 159 3.26 -2.01 25.53
CA THR A 159 3.47 -2.07 26.97
C THR A 159 3.22 -3.49 27.48
N ASP A 160 3.72 -3.82 28.66
CA ASP A 160 3.48 -5.13 29.30
C ASP A 160 1.99 -5.42 29.50
N ALA A 161 1.18 -4.37 29.74
CA ALA A 161 -0.28 -4.49 29.89
C ALA A 161 -1.00 -4.78 28.55
N GLU A 162 -0.38 -4.46 27.43
CA GLU A 162 -0.89 -4.70 26.07
C GLU A 162 -0.23 -5.92 25.40
N ALA A 163 0.65 -6.62 26.13
CA ALA A 163 1.34 -7.79 25.62
C ALA A 163 0.36 -8.93 25.37
N VAL A 164 0.30 -9.38 24.11
CA VAL A 164 -0.55 -10.48 23.68
C VAL A 164 0.35 -11.62 23.23
N ALA A 165 0.01 -12.86 23.63
CA ALA A 165 0.74 -14.05 23.22
C ALA A 165 0.32 -14.52 21.82
N GLY A 166 1.30 -14.67 20.92
CA GLY A 166 1.12 -15.12 19.54
C GLY A 166 0.13 -14.33 18.71
N ARG A 167 0.23 -12.99 18.72
CA ARG A 167 -0.58 -12.09 17.87
C ARG A 167 -0.39 -12.39 16.38
N GLY A 168 0.78 -12.89 15.98
CA GLY A 168 1.08 -13.34 14.63
C GLY A 168 0.11 -14.41 14.08
N ARG A 169 -0.67 -15.09 14.93
CA ARG A 169 -1.71 -16.02 14.45
C ARG A 169 -2.80 -15.34 13.63
N ILE A 170 -3.05 -14.04 13.85
CA ILE A 170 -3.94 -13.23 13.01
C ILE A 170 -3.42 -13.20 11.56
N GLY A 171 -2.15 -12.85 11.38
CA GLY A 171 -1.55 -12.78 10.05
C GLY A 171 -1.33 -14.15 9.42
N ALA A 172 -0.92 -15.14 10.20
CA ALA A 172 -0.77 -16.51 9.74
C ALA A 172 -2.10 -17.07 9.20
N LEU A 173 -3.22 -16.90 9.92
CA LEU A 173 -4.54 -17.32 9.44
C LEU A 173 -4.97 -16.54 8.19
N ALA A 174 -4.73 -15.22 8.17
CA ALA A 174 -5.01 -14.42 6.98
C ALA A 174 -4.19 -14.87 5.75
N ALA A 175 -2.94 -15.32 5.95
CA ALA A 175 -2.12 -15.85 4.87
C ALA A 175 -2.59 -17.23 4.38
N VAL A 176 -3.15 -18.07 5.26
CA VAL A 176 -3.84 -19.31 4.87
C VAL A 176 -5.05 -19.00 3.97
N GLY A 177 -5.84 -17.98 4.31
CA GLY A 177 -7.03 -17.59 3.53
C GLY A 177 -6.75 -16.82 2.24
N ALA A 178 -5.54 -16.27 2.09
CA ALA A 178 -5.19 -15.35 1.02
C ALA A 178 -5.43 -15.87 -0.42
N PRO A 179 -5.14 -17.15 -0.76
CA PRO A 179 -5.37 -17.66 -2.12
C PRO A 179 -6.82 -17.60 -2.58
N ALA A 180 -7.79 -17.72 -1.67
CA ALA A 180 -9.21 -17.60 -1.98
C ALA A 180 -9.76 -16.17 -1.77
N ALA A 181 -8.94 -15.29 -1.19
CA ALA A 181 -9.32 -13.92 -0.86
C ALA A 181 -8.96 -12.91 -1.97
N PHE A 182 -7.90 -13.17 -2.74
CA PHE A 182 -7.30 -12.22 -3.68
C PHE A 182 -7.11 -12.78 -5.08
N ASP A 183 -7.43 -11.96 -6.08
CA ASP A 183 -7.43 -12.34 -7.49
C ASP A 183 -6.25 -11.76 -8.30
N ASP A 184 -5.54 -10.75 -7.76
CA ASP A 184 -4.34 -10.15 -8.37
C ASP A 184 -3.12 -10.49 -7.51
N TRP A 185 -2.05 -10.92 -8.16
CA TRP A 185 -0.80 -11.34 -7.53
C TRP A 185 0.39 -10.79 -8.30
N THR A 186 1.42 -10.40 -7.57
CA THR A 186 2.73 -10.01 -8.10
C THR A 186 3.81 -10.87 -7.49
N VAL A 187 5.06 -10.65 -7.88
CA VAL A 187 6.22 -11.39 -7.40
C VAL A 187 7.15 -10.46 -6.64
N GLU A 188 7.72 -10.95 -5.54
CA GLU A 188 8.89 -10.34 -4.89
C GLU A 188 10.03 -11.39 -4.78
N ARG A 189 11.18 -11.09 -5.40
CA ARG A 189 12.43 -11.84 -5.24
C ARG A 189 13.27 -11.17 -4.17
N ILE A 190 13.46 -11.85 -3.05
CA ILE A 190 14.23 -11.36 -1.91
C ILE A 190 15.55 -12.10 -1.86
N SER A 191 16.64 -11.32 -1.91
CA SER A 191 18.00 -11.77 -1.60
C SER A 191 18.29 -11.48 -0.13
N TYR A 192 18.93 -12.41 0.56
CA TYR A 192 19.30 -12.28 1.97
C TYR A 192 20.82 -12.28 2.12
N ARG A 193 21.31 -11.46 3.06
CA ARG A 193 22.70 -11.42 3.49
C ARG A 193 22.92 -12.36 4.66
N GLU A 194 24.18 -12.71 4.90
CA GLU A 194 24.59 -13.46 6.09
C GLU A 194 24.12 -12.76 7.38
N LEU A 195 23.61 -13.54 8.35
CA LEU A 195 23.10 -13.00 9.61
C LEU A 195 24.15 -12.20 10.39
N ASP A 196 25.42 -12.59 10.33
CA ASP A 196 26.53 -11.88 10.99
C ASP A 196 26.78 -10.47 10.41
N ARG A 197 26.21 -10.17 9.23
CA ARG A 197 26.25 -8.84 8.61
C ARG A 197 25.03 -7.98 8.96
N CYS A 198 24.00 -8.52 9.62
CA CYS A 198 22.86 -7.72 10.09
C CYS A 198 23.33 -6.56 10.99
N GLY A 199 22.68 -5.40 10.87
CA GLY A 199 23.07 -4.18 11.56
C GLY A 199 24.22 -3.39 10.91
N THR A 200 25.01 -3.99 10.02
CA THR A 200 26.02 -3.25 9.25
C THR A 200 25.41 -2.58 8.01
N PRO A 201 26.01 -1.52 7.45
CA PRO A 201 25.63 -1.00 6.14
C PRO A 201 25.67 -2.10 5.07
N ARG A 202 24.76 -2.03 4.10
CA ARG A 202 24.77 -2.95 2.95
C ARG A 202 25.77 -2.46 1.91
N ASP A 203 26.58 -3.36 1.40
CA ASP A 203 27.45 -3.11 0.25
C ASP A 203 26.69 -3.52 -1.03
N VAL A 204 26.13 -2.52 -1.72
CA VAL A 204 25.36 -2.68 -2.96
C VAL A 204 25.78 -1.58 -3.92
N ASP A 205 26.20 -1.95 -5.13
CA ASP A 205 26.54 -1.02 -6.19
C ASP A 205 25.26 -0.40 -6.78
N VAL A 206 24.99 0.85 -6.40
CA VAL A 206 23.80 1.59 -6.84
C VAL A 206 23.73 1.71 -8.36
N GLU A 207 24.85 1.90 -9.06
CA GLU A 207 24.83 2.00 -10.53
C GLU A 207 24.35 0.70 -11.18
N SER A 208 24.78 -0.45 -10.65
CA SER A 208 24.28 -1.75 -11.09
C SER A 208 22.78 -1.93 -10.83
N VAL A 209 22.26 -1.40 -9.71
CA VAL A 209 20.81 -1.42 -9.38
C VAL A 209 20.02 -0.65 -10.43
N PHE A 210 20.45 0.57 -10.77
CA PHE A 210 19.80 1.37 -11.80
C PHE A 210 19.86 0.69 -13.18
N ALA A 211 21.02 0.17 -13.57
CA ALA A 211 21.17 -0.54 -14.84
C ALA A 211 20.29 -1.80 -14.91
N ALA A 212 20.16 -2.55 -13.80
CA ALA A 212 19.28 -3.71 -13.72
C ALA A 212 17.80 -3.30 -13.76
N ALA A 213 17.41 -2.24 -13.06
CA ALA A 213 16.06 -1.70 -13.05
C ALA A 213 15.63 -1.22 -14.45
N ASP A 214 16.52 -0.55 -15.20
CA ASP A 214 16.24 -0.09 -16.56
C ASP A 214 15.98 -1.25 -17.52
N ARG A 215 16.68 -2.38 -17.36
CA ARG A 215 16.45 -3.59 -18.17
C ARG A 215 15.14 -4.31 -17.83
N GLY A 216 14.74 -4.28 -16.55
CA GLY A 216 13.55 -4.97 -16.07
C GLY A 216 12.25 -4.20 -16.23
N TYR A 217 12.30 -2.87 -16.36
CA TYR A 217 11.12 -2.03 -16.44
C TYR A 217 10.40 -2.19 -17.79
N PRO A 218 9.05 -2.27 -17.85
CA PRO A 218 8.09 -2.10 -16.75
C PRO A 218 7.71 -3.39 -15.99
N THR A 219 8.15 -4.56 -16.45
CA THR A 219 7.79 -5.86 -15.83
C THR A 219 8.29 -5.97 -14.39
N VAL A 220 9.44 -5.36 -14.11
CA VAL A 220 9.99 -5.15 -12.77
C VAL A 220 9.89 -3.66 -12.45
N TRP A 221 9.32 -3.35 -11.30
CA TRP A 221 8.96 -1.98 -10.91
C TRP A 221 9.40 -1.71 -9.46
N ASP A 222 9.43 -0.43 -9.09
CA ASP A 222 9.84 0.06 -7.76
C ASP A 222 11.21 -0.43 -7.25
N THR A 223 12.11 -0.74 -8.18
CA THR A 223 13.49 -1.12 -7.82
C THR A 223 14.32 0.12 -7.45
N VAL A 224 14.04 1.24 -8.10
CA VAL A 224 14.72 2.54 -7.91
C VAL A 224 13.70 3.68 -7.94
N ASP A 225 14.10 4.83 -7.42
CA ASP A 225 13.43 6.12 -7.64
C ASP A 225 14.36 7.01 -8.48
N ARG A 226 14.01 7.24 -9.74
CA ARG A 226 14.85 8.03 -10.67
C ARG A 226 14.85 9.52 -10.34
N GLY A 227 13.82 10.01 -9.65
CA GLY A 227 13.76 11.41 -9.24
C GLY A 227 14.73 11.76 -8.11
N THR A 228 15.06 10.79 -7.24
CA THR A 228 15.97 10.99 -6.10
C THR A 228 17.31 10.29 -6.26
N GLY A 229 17.44 9.33 -7.19
CA GLY A 229 18.63 8.48 -7.30
C GLY A 229 18.68 7.39 -6.24
N GLU A 230 17.56 7.08 -5.57
CA GLU A 230 17.52 6.11 -4.47
C GLU A 230 17.30 4.68 -4.97
N ALA A 231 18.06 3.73 -4.39
CA ALA A 231 17.86 2.29 -4.58
C ALA A 231 16.74 1.77 -3.67
N VAL A 232 15.49 1.95 -4.08
CA VAL A 232 14.28 1.61 -3.30
C VAL A 232 14.22 0.13 -2.88
N CYS A 233 14.75 -0.78 -3.70
CA CYS A 233 14.80 -2.21 -3.39
C CYS A 233 15.72 -2.57 -2.21
N VAL A 234 16.62 -1.68 -1.79
CA VAL A 234 17.59 -1.90 -0.71
C VAL A 234 17.02 -1.33 0.59
N PRO A 235 16.66 -2.17 1.59
CA PRO A 235 16.04 -1.67 2.80
C PRO A 235 17.04 -0.97 3.72
N ASN A 236 16.58 0.08 4.40
CA ASN A 236 17.34 0.76 5.46
C ASN A 236 17.25 0.04 6.84
N ALA A 237 16.62 -1.14 6.91
CA ALA A 237 16.46 -1.89 8.16
C ALA A 237 17.75 -2.65 8.53
N PRO A 238 18.03 -2.91 9.82
CA PRO A 238 19.18 -3.74 10.22
C PRO A 238 19.01 -5.23 9.91
N GLY A 239 17.85 -5.67 9.40
CA GLY A 239 17.53 -7.08 9.17
C GLY A 239 18.22 -7.76 7.97
N PRO A 240 17.88 -9.02 7.71
CA PRO A 240 18.64 -9.91 6.82
C PRO A 240 18.40 -9.70 5.31
N ILE A 241 17.41 -8.90 4.92
CA ILE A 241 17.14 -8.64 3.50
C ILE A 241 18.28 -7.80 2.92
N LEU A 242 18.95 -8.28 1.88
CA LEU A 242 19.93 -7.52 1.12
C LEU A 242 19.22 -6.57 0.14
N HIS A 243 18.36 -7.10 -0.71
CA HIS A 243 17.46 -6.33 -1.58
C HIS A 243 16.21 -7.15 -1.94
N GLY A 244 15.11 -6.46 -2.24
CA GLY A 244 13.83 -7.06 -2.68
C GLY A 244 13.38 -6.49 -4.03
N ILE A 245 13.26 -7.35 -5.03
CA ILE A 245 12.89 -6.97 -6.41
C ILE A 245 11.44 -7.35 -6.67
N ARG A 246 10.61 -6.38 -7.06
CA ARG A 246 9.18 -6.56 -7.31
C ARG A 246 8.85 -6.50 -8.79
N GLY A 247 7.90 -7.32 -9.22
CA GLY A 247 7.48 -7.34 -10.61
C GLY A 247 6.27 -8.24 -10.85
N ASP A 248 5.85 -8.27 -12.10
CA ASP A 248 4.74 -9.11 -12.57
C ASP A 248 5.19 -10.48 -13.06
N ASP A 249 6.49 -10.70 -13.22
CA ASP A 249 7.07 -11.95 -13.68
C ASP A 249 8.23 -12.43 -12.79
N ALA A 250 8.22 -13.72 -12.46
CA ALA A 250 9.17 -14.31 -11.53
C ALA A 250 10.58 -14.45 -12.10
N ASP A 251 10.70 -14.78 -13.40
CA ASP A 251 11.99 -14.91 -14.07
C ASP A 251 12.65 -13.54 -14.28
N ALA A 252 11.87 -12.53 -14.66
CA ALA A 252 12.32 -11.14 -14.74
C ALA A 252 12.83 -10.64 -13.38
N CYS A 253 12.10 -10.90 -12.29
CA CYS A 253 12.56 -10.54 -10.94
C CYS A 253 13.86 -11.26 -10.55
N ARG A 254 14.00 -12.55 -10.90
CA ARG A 254 15.24 -13.32 -10.68
C ARG A 254 16.40 -12.75 -11.50
N ALA A 255 16.18 -12.42 -12.77
CA ALA A 255 17.18 -11.87 -13.66
C ALA A 255 17.67 -10.48 -13.20
N VAL A 256 16.76 -9.60 -12.79
CA VAL A 256 17.11 -8.29 -12.21
C VAL A 256 17.90 -8.46 -10.92
N ALA A 257 17.44 -9.32 -10.00
CA ALA A 257 18.14 -9.60 -8.75
C ALA A 257 19.56 -10.12 -8.98
N ALA A 258 19.76 -11.02 -9.94
CA ALA A 258 21.06 -11.61 -10.25
C ALA A 258 22.03 -10.63 -10.94
N ALA A 259 21.53 -9.54 -11.51
CA ALA A 259 22.34 -8.56 -12.22
C ALA A 259 22.82 -7.39 -11.35
N ILE A 260 22.47 -7.37 -10.06
CA ILE A 260 22.89 -6.36 -9.08
C ILE A 260 24.21 -6.81 -8.46
N ASN A 261 25.23 -5.97 -8.55
CA ASN A 261 26.50 -6.20 -7.86
C ASN A 261 26.33 -5.81 -6.37
N SER A 262 26.66 -6.72 -5.48
CA SER A 262 26.53 -6.53 -4.04
C SER A 262 27.47 -7.46 -3.27
N GLU A 263 27.50 -7.31 -1.95
CA GLU A 263 28.00 -8.35 -1.04
C GLU A 263 27.37 -9.72 -1.32
N PRO A 264 28.02 -10.83 -0.91
CA PRO A 264 27.51 -12.17 -1.17
C PRO A 264 26.07 -12.37 -0.70
N VAL A 265 25.25 -12.91 -1.62
CA VAL A 265 23.90 -13.38 -1.32
C VAL A 265 24.01 -14.74 -0.63
N GLU A 266 23.63 -14.83 0.64
CA GLU A 266 23.64 -16.08 1.41
C GLU A 266 22.54 -17.02 0.91
N ARG A 267 21.34 -16.47 0.71
CA ARG A 267 20.17 -17.19 0.20
C ARG A 267 19.21 -16.25 -0.50
N ALA A 268 18.29 -16.80 -1.26
CA ALA A 268 17.26 -16.02 -1.92
C ALA A 268 15.97 -16.82 -2.11
N ALA A 269 14.83 -16.13 -2.01
CA ALA A 269 13.51 -16.73 -2.16
C ALA A 269 12.62 -15.86 -3.06
N THR A 270 11.75 -16.51 -3.83
CA THR A 270 10.74 -15.86 -4.66
C THR A 270 9.37 -16.10 -4.05
N PHE A 271 8.63 -15.03 -3.80
CA PHE A 271 7.28 -15.06 -3.21
C PHE A 271 6.25 -14.54 -4.20
N LEU A 272 5.09 -15.18 -4.25
CA LEU A 272 3.87 -14.56 -4.76
C LEU A 272 3.28 -13.67 -3.68
N THR A 273 2.85 -12.47 -4.04
CA THR A 273 2.46 -11.45 -3.07
C THR A 273 1.27 -10.63 -3.55
N ASN A 274 0.50 -10.10 -2.61
CA ASN A 274 -0.56 -9.11 -2.87
C ASN A 274 -0.01 -7.67 -2.95
N GLN A 275 1.31 -7.50 -3.09
CA GLN A 275 1.93 -6.19 -3.24
C GLN A 275 1.62 -5.57 -4.60
N GLY A 276 1.49 -4.25 -4.63
CA GLY A 276 1.18 -3.54 -5.85
C GLY A 276 -0.19 -3.86 -6.45
N THR A 277 -1.19 -4.27 -5.68
CA THR A 277 -2.50 -4.74 -6.19
C THR A 277 -3.67 -3.81 -5.88
N ASP A 278 -3.50 -2.82 -4.99
CA ASP A 278 -4.58 -2.02 -4.39
C ASP A 278 -5.64 -2.83 -3.62
N ALA A 279 -5.36 -4.08 -3.22
CA ALA A 279 -6.30 -4.92 -2.48
C ALA A 279 -6.78 -4.33 -1.13
N HIS A 280 -6.10 -3.30 -0.60
CA HIS A 280 -6.52 -2.57 0.60
C HIS A 280 -7.56 -1.46 0.33
N LEU A 281 -7.74 -1.04 -0.93
CA LEU A 281 -8.68 -0.01 -1.32
C LEU A 281 -10.06 -0.60 -1.61
N ALA A 282 -11.10 0.11 -1.21
CA ALA A 282 -12.45 -0.14 -1.71
C ALA A 282 -13.12 1.19 -2.10
N PRO A 283 -14.18 1.16 -2.92
CA PRO A 283 -15.01 2.34 -3.12
C PRO A 283 -15.50 2.90 -1.77
N GLY A 284 -15.59 4.22 -1.68
CA GLY A 284 -16.14 4.91 -0.51
C GLY A 284 -16.72 6.27 -0.88
N ALA A 285 -17.59 6.79 -0.03
CA ALA A 285 -18.20 8.10 -0.18
C ALA A 285 -17.75 9.03 0.96
N ILE A 286 -17.54 10.30 0.64
CA ILE A 286 -17.18 11.33 1.64
C ILE A 286 -18.33 11.43 2.65
N GLY A 287 -18.02 11.19 3.93
CA GLY A 287 -18.98 11.16 5.03
C GLY A 287 -19.32 9.76 5.56
N ASP A 288 -18.99 8.69 4.81
CA ASP A 288 -19.28 7.29 5.16
C ASP A 288 -18.02 6.41 5.19
N LEU A 289 -16.88 7.01 5.56
CA LEU A 289 -15.60 6.29 5.60
C LEU A 289 -15.30 5.80 7.02
N ARG A 290 -15.03 4.50 7.15
CA ARG A 290 -14.53 3.92 8.41
C ARG A 290 -13.09 4.35 8.69
N ASP A 291 -12.75 4.59 9.95
CA ASP A 291 -11.37 4.74 10.41
C ASP A 291 -10.49 3.50 10.11
N GLY A 292 -9.22 3.74 9.80
CA GLY A 292 -8.20 2.71 9.66
C GLY A 292 -8.36 1.80 8.44
N ALA A 293 -8.91 2.32 7.33
CA ALA A 293 -9.15 1.57 6.11
C ALA A 293 -8.77 2.37 4.85
N GLY A 294 -8.38 1.66 3.79
CA GLY A 294 -8.11 2.23 2.48
C GLY A 294 -9.38 2.45 1.66
N TYR A 295 -9.44 3.57 0.94
CA TYR A 295 -10.54 3.92 0.05
C TYR A 295 -10.10 4.56 -1.26
N ARG A 296 -10.95 4.38 -2.27
CA ARG A 296 -11.03 5.17 -3.49
C ARG A 296 -12.31 6.00 -3.45
N VAL A 297 -12.19 7.32 -3.51
CA VAL A 297 -13.28 8.27 -3.23
C VAL A 297 -13.33 9.35 -4.29
N ASP A 298 -14.51 9.62 -4.84
CA ASP A 298 -14.73 10.73 -5.77
C ASP A 298 -15.19 11.99 -5.05
N GLY A 299 -14.81 13.15 -5.57
CA GLY A 299 -15.24 14.42 -5.03
C GLY A 299 -14.78 15.63 -5.84
N VAL A 300 -15.11 16.82 -5.33
CA VAL A 300 -14.75 18.10 -5.93
C VAL A 300 -13.86 18.88 -4.96
N VAL A 301 -12.72 19.38 -5.43
CA VAL A 301 -11.81 20.20 -4.61
C VAL A 301 -12.58 21.42 -4.10
N ALA A 302 -12.58 21.62 -2.79
CA ALA A 302 -13.42 22.62 -2.11
C ALA A 302 -12.63 23.84 -1.62
N SER A 303 -11.30 23.71 -1.49
CA SER A 303 -10.39 24.78 -1.07
C SER A 303 -9.05 24.66 -1.79
N ASP A 304 -8.33 25.78 -1.89
CA ASP A 304 -6.98 25.78 -2.43
C ASP A 304 -6.06 24.89 -1.58
N PRO A 305 -5.15 24.11 -2.19
CA PRO A 305 -4.18 23.33 -1.45
C PRO A 305 -3.26 24.21 -0.58
N GLU A 306 -3.10 23.83 0.69
CA GLU A 306 -2.29 24.55 1.68
C GLU A 306 -1.08 23.74 2.11
N THR A 307 0.11 24.33 2.06
CA THR A 307 1.32 23.72 2.64
C THR A 307 1.45 24.10 4.11
N LYS A 308 1.30 23.13 5.03
CA LYS A 308 1.45 23.35 6.47
C LYS A 308 2.90 23.18 6.94
N ARG A 309 3.20 23.67 8.16
CA ARG A 309 4.50 23.49 8.84
C ARG A 309 4.84 21.99 8.88
N GLY A 310 6.05 21.64 8.44
CA GLY A 310 6.47 20.24 8.24
C GLY A 310 6.45 19.79 6.78
N GLY A 311 5.89 20.59 5.86
CA GLY A 311 5.94 20.35 4.42
C GLY A 311 4.85 19.42 3.89
N HIS A 312 3.79 19.19 4.68
CA HIS A 312 2.59 18.47 4.27
C HIS A 312 1.69 19.39 3.43
N VAL A 313 1.06 18.85 2.38
CA VAL A 313 0.06 19.58 1.59
C VAL A 313 -1.32 19.05 1.93
N HIS A 314 -2.20 19.95 2.32
CA HIS A 314 -3.58 19.69 2.72
C HIS A 314 -4.51 20.25 1.65
N VAL A 315 -5.55 19.51 1.27
CA VAL A 315 -6.60 19.99 0.39
C VAL A 315 -7.94 19.45 0.89
N ASP A 316 -8.97 20.28 0.94
CA ASP A 316 -10.32 19.80 1.29
C ASP A 316 -11.08 19.44 0.03
N VAL A 317 -11.78 18.31 0.08
CA VAL A 317 -12.63 17.82 -1.01
C VAL A 317 -14.03 17.60 -0.49
N ALA A 318 -15.02 18.11 -1.20
CA ALA A 318 -16.43 17.93 -0.89
C ALA A 318 -16.99 16.75 -1.67
N ALA A 319 -18.00 16.07 -1.09
CA ALA A 319 -18.78 15.08 -1.80
C ALA A 319 -19.33 15.67 -3.11
N SER A 320 -19.29 14.89 -4.18
CA SER A 320 -19.99 15.22 -5.43
C SER A 320 -21.49 15.17 -5.15
N GLY A 321 -22.13 16.34 -5.05
CA GLY A 321 -23.59 16.47 -5.08
C GLY A 321 -24.04 17.02 -6.42
N ASP A 322 -25.17 16.54 -6.94
CA ASP A 322 -25.91 17.22 -8.01
C ASP A 322 -26.45 18.54 -7.45
N SER A 323 -25.61 19.58 -7.42
CA SER A 323 -26.06 20.95 -7.15
C SER A 323 -26.72 21.49 -8.41
N THR A 324 -27.96 21.09 -8.66
CA THR A 324 -28.87 21.78 -9.59
C THR A 324 -30.01 22.52 -8.88
N ASP A 325 -30.03 22.62 -7.55
CA ASP A 325 -30.92 23.57 -6.88
C ASP A 325 -30.30 24.08 -5.57
N ALA A 326 -29.55 25.17 -5.67
CA ALA A 326 -29.18 26.01 -4.52
C ALA A 326 -30.38 26.89 -4.10
N THR A 327 -31.51 26.26 -3.75
CA THR A 327 -32.69 26.94 -3.18
C THR A 327 -33.33 26.10 -2.08
N THR A 328 -32.57 25.78 -1.03
CA THR A 328 -33.05 25.59 0.35
C THR A 328 -31.84 25.43 1.26
N GLY A 329 -31.95 25.83 2.53
CA GLY A 329 -30.86 25.83 3.51
C GLY A 329 -30.35 24.45 3.93
N ASP A 330 -29.83 23.68 2.98
CA ASP A 330 -29.26 22.36 3.19
C ASP A 330 -27.94 22.43 3.97
N ALA A 331 -27.74 21.44 4.84
CA ALA A 331 -26.50 21.25 5.58
C ALA A 331 -25.30 21.22 4.61
N PRO A 332 -24.14 21.80 4.98
CA PRO A 332 -22.98 21.83 4.10
C PRO A 332 -22.60 20.41 3.67
N SER A 333 -22.36 20.21 2.36
CA SER A 333 -21.91 18.92 1.83
C SER A 333 -20.71 18.41 2.63
N PRO A 334 -20.68 17.12 2.99
CA PRO A 334 -19.61 16.58 3.83
C PRO A 334 -18.27 16.82 3.13
N ARG A 335 -17.27 17.21 3.93
CA ARG A 335 -15.91 17.51 3.47
C ARG A 335 -14.94 16.50 4.04
N LEU A 336 -13.95 16.15 3.24
CA LEU A 336 -12.85 15.27 3.61
C LEU A 336 -11.54 16.03 3.44
N ARG A 337 -10.78 16.14 4.52
CA ARG A 337 -9.40 16.64 4.46
C ARG A 337 -8.53 15.57 3.82
N CYS A 338 -7.83 15.91 2.75
CA CYS A 338 -6.88 15.04 2.09
C CYS A 338 -5.46 15.56 2.29
N VAL A 339 -4.51 14.66 2.51
CA VAL A 339 -3.12 15.04 2.87
C VAL A 339 -2.10 14.25 2.06
N ALA A 340 -1.22 14.98 1.38
CA ALA A 340 0.03 14.46 0.86
C ALA A 340 1.17 14.81 1.82
N PHE A 341 1.70 13.80 2.53
CA PHE A 341 2.71 14.02 3.57
C PHE A 341 4.09 14.35 3.00
N LYS A 342 4.97 14.96 3.80
CA LYS A 342 6.37 15.24 3.41
C LYS A 342 7.14 14.04 2.81
N PRO A 343 6.92 12.78 3.23
CA PRO A 343 7.58 11.65 2.57
C PRO A 343 7.15 11.41 1.12
N THR A 344 5.99 11.91 0.67
CA THR A 344 5.51 11.68 -0.71
C THR A 344 6.28 12.44 -1.79
N GLY A 345 7.41 13.08 -1.45
CA GLY A 345 8.25 13.82 -2.39
C GLY A 345 7.49 14.76 -3.36
N ARG A 346 7.79 14.60 -4.64
CA ARG A 346 7.26 15.36 -5.78
C ARG A 346 5.76 15.20 -6.02
N PHE A 347 5.12 14.17 -5.46
CA PHE A 347 3.66 14.01 -5.54
C PHE A 347 2.91 15.20 -4.93
N ARG A 348 3.52 15.86 -3.92
CA ARG A 348 2.95 17.08 -3.34
C ARG A 348 2.80 18.21 -4.35
N ASP A 349 3.66 18.30 -5.35
CA ASP A 349 3.58 19.35 -6.38
C ASP A 349 2.33 19.15 -7.25
N ARG A 350 1.96 17.89 -7.52
CA ARG A 350 0.70 17.55 -8.20
C ARG A 350 -0.52 17.92 -7.36
N VAL A 351 -0.48 17.67 -6.05
CA VAL A 351 -1.56 18.07 -5.13
C VAL A 351 -1.65 19.59 -5.00
N ARG A 352 -0.52 20.32 -5.00
CA ARG A 352 -0.51 21.80 -4.99
C ARG A 352 -1.12 22.42 -6.24
N ALA A 353 -1.06 21.73 -7.36
CA ALA A 353 -1.59 22.21 -8.64
C ALA A 353 -3.12 22.05 -8.77
N LEU A 354 -3.78 21.38 -7.82
CA LEU A 354 -5.24 21.30 -7.74
C LEU A 354 -5.84 22.68 -7.42
N ARG A 355 -7.08 22.90 -7.88
CA ARG A 355 -7.84 24.14 -7.65
C ARG A 355 -9.27 23.82 -7.22
N PRO A 356 -9.92 24.68 -6.44
CA PRO A 356 -11.35 24.58 -6.16
C PRO A 356 -12.16 24.39 -7.45
N GLY A 357 -13.06 23.41 -7.44
CA GLY A 357 -13.86 23.02 -8.60
C GLY A 357 -13.34 21.83 -9.41
N ASP A 358 -12.05 21.45 -9.26
CA ASP A 358 -11.52 20.26 -9.93
C ASP A 358 -12.25 19.00 -9.45
N ARG A 359 -12.69 18.15 -10.38
CA ARG A 359 -13.25 16.84 -10.06
C ARG A 359 -12.13 15.83 -9.97
N VAL A 360 -12.06 15.11 -8.85
CA VAL A 360 -10.97 14.19 -8.55
C VAL A 360 -11.48 12.84 -8.04
N THR A 361 -10.69 11.80 -8.32
CA THR A 361 -10.74 10.53 -7.58
C THR A 361 -9.51 10.45 -6.69
N LEU A 362 -9.67 10.17 -5.41
CA LEU A 362 -8.58 10.14 -4.43
C LEU A 362 -8.46 8.74 -3.87
N CYS A 363 -7.23 8.26 -3.71
CA CYS A 363 -6.95 6.96 -3.11
C CYS A 363 -6.03 7.13 -1.90
N GLY A 364 -6.41 6.51 -0.78
CA GLY A 364 -5.62 6.61 0.43
C GLY A 364 -6.23 5.94 1.65
N GLU A 365 -5.49 6.00 2.76
CA GLU A 365 -5.97 5.55 4.08
C GLU A 365 -6.78 6.64 4.75
N HIS A 366 -8.00 6.31 5.15
CA HIS A 366 -8.81 7.16 6.01
C HIS A 366 -8.44 6.94 7.47
N GLU A 367 -8.10 8.02 8.16
CA GLU A 367 -7.74 8.03 9.58
C GLU A 367 -8.56 9.09 10.31
N VAL A 368 -9.12 8.72 11.45
CA VAL A 368 -9.80 9.61 12.38
C VAL A 368 -8.94 9.79 13.62
N ARG A 369 -8.62 11.03 13.98
CA ARG A 369 -7.87 11.35 15.21
C ARG A 369 -8.63 12.35 16.06
N SER A 370 -8.49 12.23 17.38
CA SER A 370 -8.90 13.28 18.30
C SER A 370 -7.78 14.32 18.38
N VAL A 371 -8.08 15.55 17.98
CA VAL A 371 -7.20 16.71 18.05
C VAL A 371 -7.92 17.77 18.88
N GLU A 372 -7.35 18.13 20.04
CA GLU A 372 -7.91 19.15 20.94
C GLU A 372 -9.40 18.89 21.33
N GLY A 373 -9.81 17.62 21.39
CA GLY A 373 -11.17 17.22 21.74
C GLY A 373 -12.16 17.15 20.57
N ALA A 374 -11.72 17.49 19.35
CA ALA A 374 -12.51 17.32 18.13
C ALA A 374 -12.00 16.13 17.30
N LEU A 375 -12.92 15.41 16.64
CA LEU A 375 -12.55 14.36 15.70
C LEU A 375 -12.21 14.97 14.34
N GLU A 376 -10.97 14.77 13.89
CA GLU A 376 -10.51 15.14 12.55
C GLU A 376 -10.34 13.89 11.70
N ALA A 377 -11.07 13.85 10.58
CA ALA A 377 -10.96 12.81 9.56
C ALA A 377 -9.99 13.27 8.45
N THR A 378 -9.04 12.40 8.09
CA THR A 378 -8.07 12.68 7.02
C THR A 378 -7.90 11.48 6.08
N LEU A 379 -7.83 11.74 4.78
CA LEU A 379 -7.39 10.77 3.77
C LEU A 379 -5.90 10.98 3.44
N LYS A 380 -5.07 9.99 3.76
CA LYS A 380 -3.63 9.99 3.49
C LYS A 380 -3.37 9.51 2.06
N LEU A 381 -3.05 10.45 1.17
CA LEU A 381 -3.03 10.20 -0.27
C LEU A 381 -1.87 9.28 -0.69
N GLU A 382 -2.19 8.29 -1.53
CA GLU A 382 -1.26 7.38 -2.20
C GLU A 382 -1.24 7.61 -3.72
N LYS A 383 -2.38 8.02 -4.28
CA LYS A 383 -2.56 8.39 -5.69
C LYS A 383 -3.86 9.19 -5.83
N PHE A 384 -4.01 9.93 -6.92
CA PHE A 384 -5.26 10.57 -7.29
C PHE A 384 -5.41 10.67 -8.81
N ALA A 385 -6.63 10.80 -9.29
CA ALA A 385 -6.94 11.13 -10.67
C ALA A 385 -7.58 12.50 -10.75
N VAL A 386 -7.13 13.34 -11.68
CA VAL A 386 -7.91 14.49 -12.15
C VAL A 386 -8.89 13.97 -13.19
N ARG A 387 -10.19 14.11 -12.90
CA ARG A 387 -11.28 13.69 -13.79
C ARG A 387 -11.74 14.82 -14.70
N ASP A 388 -11.84 16.00 -14.11
CA ASP A 388 -12.18 17.23 -14.79
C ASP A 388 -11.44 18.37 -14.08
N ARG A 389 -10.99 19.35 -14.85
CA ARG A 389 -10.18 20.45 -14.34
C ARG A 389 -10.86 21.77 -14.66
N VAL A 390 -10.80 22.71 -13.72
CA VAL A 390 -11.19 24.09 -14.00
C VAL A 390 -10.19 24.69 -14.99
N GLU A 391 -10.69 25.15 -16.15
CA GLU A 391 -9.87 25.71 -17.24
C GLU A 391 -9.99 27.22 -17.40
N THR A 392 -10.97 27.84 -16.73
CA THR A 392 -11.17 29.29 -16.74
C THR A 392 -11.24 29.86 -15.34
N ALA A 393 -10.96 31.15 -15.20
CA ALA A 393 -11.17 31.88 -13.97
C ALA A 393 -11.88 33.22 -14.23
N PRO A 394 -12.70 33.71 -13.29
CA PRO A 394 -13.31 35.03 -13.40
C PRO A 394 -12.27 36.15 -13.35
N ALA A 395 -12.07 36.87 -14.45
CA ALA A 395 -11.20 38.03 -14.54
C ALA A 395 -11.98 39.33 -14.76
N VAL A 396 -11.34 40.43 -14.40
CA VAL A 396 -11.86 41.77 -14.70
C VAL A 396 -11.87 41.97 -16.22
N PRO A 397 -12.99 42.41 -16.82
CA PRO A 397 -13.06 42.62 -18.26
C PRO A 397 -12.04 43.65 -18.75
N THR A 398 -11.57 43.46 -19.97
CA THR A 398 -10.72 44.43 -20.66
C THR A 398 -11.58 45.27 -21.59
N CYS A 399 -11.35 46.57 -21.63
CA CYS A 399 -12.04 47.47 -22.55
C CYS A 399 -11.73 47.11 -24.00
N PRO A 400 -12.74 46.85 -24.86
CA PRO A 400 -12.50 46.48 -26.25
C PRO A 400 -11.87 47.63 -27.07
N ASP A 401 -12.07 48.88 -26.65
CA ASP A 401 -11.61 50.06 -27.40
C ASP A 401 -10.16 50.43 -27.09
N CYS A 402 -9.72 50.32 -25.82
CA CYS A 402 -8.39 50.76 -25.40
C CYS A 402 -7.51 49.68 -24.77
N GLY A 403 -8.02 48.46 -24.60
CA GLY A 403 -7.24 47.34 -24.06
C GLY A 403 -6.90 47.42 -22.56
N ARG A 404 -7.44 48.41 -21.83
CA ARG A 404 -7.20 48.57 -20.38
C ARG A 404 -8.19 47.75 -19.56
N SER A 405 -7.76 47.25 -18.41
CA SER A 405 -8.63 46.59 -17.42
C SER A 405 -9.70 47.58 -16.93
N MET A 406 -10.97 47.16 -16.92
CA MET A 406 -12.08 47.99 -16.46
C MET A 406 -12.09 48.14 -14.93
N SER A 407 -12.75 49.17 -14.41
CA SER A 407 -12.93 49.37 -12.97
C SER A 407 -14.34 48.96 -12.52
N SER A 408 -14.49 48.46 -11.29
CA SER A 408 -15.83 48.16 -10.72
C SER A 408 -16.69 49.41 -10.70
N ALA A 409 -17.94 49.30 -11.18
CA ALA A 409 -18.93 50.38 -11.17
C ALA A 409 -19.76 50.45 -9.87
N GLY A 410 -19.47 49.57 -8.90
CA GLY A 410 -20.21 49.43 -7.64
C GLY A 410 -20.72 48.00 -7.42
N ARG A 411 -21.18 47.70 -6.20
CA ARG A 411 -21.69 46.38 -5.83
C ARG A 411 -22.89 46.01 -6.73
N GLY A 412 -22.73 44.97 -7.55
CA GLY A 412 -23.77 44.48 -8.46
C GLY A 412 -24.01 45.36 -9.70
N GLN A 413 -23.14 46.33 -10.00
CA GLN A 413 -23.29 47.27 -11.12
C GLN A 413 -22.32 46.97 -12.29
N GLY A 414 -21.62 45.84 -12.25
CA GLY A 414 -20.65 45.46 -13.29
C GLY A 414 -19.35 46.25 -13.26
N TYR A 415 -18.74 46.39 -14.43
CA TYR A 415 -17.44 47.04 -14.66
C TYR A 415 -17.55 48.09 -15.77
N ARG A 416 -16.77 49.17 -15.68
CA ARG A 416 -16.74 50.25 -16.67
C ARG A 416 -15.30 50.74 -16.93
N CYS A 417 -15.01 51.02 -18.19
CA CYS A 417 -13.82 51.73 -18.62
C CYS A 417 -13.98 53.23 -18.38
N ARG A 418 -13.09 53.85 -17.62
CA ARG A 418 -13.17 55.29 -17.30
C ARG A 418 -12.87 56.18 -18.51
N ASP A 419 -12.03 55.72 -19.43
CA ASP A 419 -11.58 56.51 -20.57
C ASP A 419 -12.54 56.41 -21.77
N CYS A 420 -13.08 55.22 -22.04
CA CYS A 420 -13.92 54.95 -23.21
C CYS A 420 -15.43 54.91 -22.91
N GLY A 421 -15.82 54.77 -21.64
CA GLY A 421 -17.23 54.69 -21.24
C GLY A 421 -17.91 53.31 -21.42
N THR A 422 -17.27 52.37 -22.12
CA THR A 422 -17.74 50.98 -22.30
C THR A 422 -17.95 50.27 -20.96
N ASP A 423 -18.97 49.42 -20.87
CA ASP A 423 -19.29 48.64 -19.69
C ASP A 423 -19.36 47.13 -19.95
N ALA A 424 -19.30 46.36 -18.87
CA ALA A 424 -19.45 44.92 -18.85
C ALA A 424 -20.27 44.50 -17.62
N PRO A 425 -21.21 43.55 -17.74
CA PRO A 425 -22.16 43.22 -16.68
C PRO A 425 -21.50 42.55 -15.46
N GLY A 426 -20.31 41.97 -15.63
CA GLY A 426 -19.60 41.26 -14.57
C GLY A 426 -18.19 40.87 -14.99
N LYS A 427 -17.57 39.99 -14.22
CA LYS A 427 -16.31 39.36 -14.62
C LYS A 427 -16.54 38.47 -15.85
N VAL A 428 -15.49 38.28 -16.63
CA VAL A 428 -15.47 37.37 -17.77
C VAL A 428 -14.63 36.15 -17.44
N GLU A 429 -15.03 34.99 -17.94
CA GLU A 429 -14.23 33.77 -17.87
C GLU A 429 -13.04 33.90 -18.82
N VAL A 430 -11.83 33.83 -18.29
CA VAL A 430 -10.61 33.80 -19.09
C VAL A 430 -9.91 32.46 -18.91
N PRO A 431 -9.35 31.87 -19.98
CA PRO A 431 -8.53 30.66 -19.87
C PRO A 431 -7.38 30.85 -18.88
N ILE A 432 -7.11 29.83 -18.08
CA ILE A 432 -5.94 29.76 -17.20
C ILE A 432 -4.98 28.69 -17.69
N GLU A 433 -3.69 29.00 -17.67
CA GLU A 433 -2.65 28.02 -17.95
C GLU A 433 -2.47 27.09 -16.75
N ARG A 434 -2.42 25.78 -17.01
CA ARG A 434 -2.30 24.75 -15.98
C ARG A 434 -1.34 23.65 -16.41
N ASP A 435 -0.35 23.38 -15.56
CA ASP A 435 0.59 22.27 -15.72
C ASP A 435 -0.02 20.90 -15.34
N LEU A 436 -1.21 20.91 -14.73
CA LEU A 436 -1.91 19.70 -14.31
C LEU A 436 -2.82 19.19 -15.43
N GLU A 437 -2.50 18.00 -15.94
CA GLU A 437 -3.27 17.30 -16.96
C GLU A 437 -4.31 16.36 -16.33
N ILE A 438 -5.33 16.01 -17.11
CA ILE A 438 -6.29 14.96 -16.75
C ILE A 438 -5.57 13.62 -16.65
N GLY A 439 -5.97 12.78 -15.68
CA GLY A 439 -5.42 11.44 -15.49
C GLY A 439 -4.91 11.18 -14.08
N TRP A 440 -4.33 10.00 -13.92
CA TRP A 440 -3.83 9.45 -12.67
C TRP A 440 -2.40 9.89 -12.37
N TYR A 441 -2.17 10.27 -11.13
CA TYR A 441 -0.88 10.59 -10.53
C TYR A 441 -0.69 9.77 -9.27
N GLU A 442 0.55 9.40 -8.96
CA GLU A 442 0.89 8.56 -7.81
C GLU A 442 2.09 9.11 -7.03
N VAL A 443 2.27 8.57 -5.83
CA VAL A 443 3.51 8.80 -5.08
C VAL A 443 4.72 8.19 -5.80
N PRO A 444 5.92 8.75 -5.60
CA PRO A 444 7.14 8.18 -6.17
C PRO A 444 7.47 6.80 -5.57
N PRO A 445 8.33 5.99 -6.22
CA PRO A 445 8.72 4.67 -5.73
C PRO A 445 9.21 4.65 -4.28
N SER A 446 10.02 5.62 -3.87
CA SER A 446 10.52 5.78 -2.50
C SER A 446 9.42 5.96 -1.44
N ALA A 447 8.23 6.41 -1.83
CA ALA A 447 7.11 6.67 -0.94
C ALA A 447 5.93 5.70 -1.14
N ARG A 448 6.02 4.77 -2.10
CA ARG A 448 4.93 3.85 -2.40
C ARG A 448 4.77 2.82 -1.29
N ARG A 449 3.54 2.64 -0.83
CA ARG A 449 3.20 1.59 0.14
C ARG A 449 3.23 0.24 -0.56
N HIS A 450 3.62 -0.81 0.15
CA HIS A 450 3.74 -2.17 -0.39
C HIS A 450 2.53 -2.65 -1.20
N VAL A 451 1.31 -2.40 -0.72
CA VAL A 451 0.06 -2.85 -1.37
C VAL A 451 -0.42 -1.93 -2.50
N ALA A 452 0.08 -0.71 -2.59
CA ALA A 452 -0.41 0.28 -3.56
C ALA A 452 0.05 -0.08 -4.97
N LYS A 453 -0.91 -0.27 -5.89
CA LYS A 453 -0.65 -0.59 -7.30
C LYS A 453 0.06 0.55 -8.03
N PRO A 454 1.29 0.36 -8.53
CA PRO A 454 1.96 1.39 -9.31
C PRO A 454 1.22 1.58 -10.65
N LEU A 455 1.16 2.82 -11.14
CA LEU A 455 0.41 3.14 -12.36
C LEU A 455 0.89 2.36 -13.59
N ILE A 456 2.17 2.00 -13.61
CA ILE A 456 2.78 1.24 -14.71
C ILE A 456 2.18 -0.16 -14.90
N ARG A 457 1.59 -0.77 -13.85
CA ARG A 457 0.89 -2.06 -13.95
C ARG A 457 -0.46 -1.98 -14.69
N GLY A 458 -0.93 -0.78 -15.03
CA GLY A 458 -2.17 -0.60 -15.78
C GLY A 458 -3.45 -0.97 -15.01
N GLY A 459 -4.57 -1.05 -15.74
CA GLY A 459 -5.90 -1.29 -15.16
C GLY A 459 -6.55 -0.04 -14.55
N PHE A 460 -6.08 1.15 -14.92
CA PHE A 460 -6.64 2.44 -14.50
C PHE A 460 -7.61 2.99 -15.55
N ASP A 461 -8.68 3.63 -15.09
CA ASP A 461 -9.78 4.15 -15.91
C ASP A 461 -9.52 5.58 -16.41
N GLY A 462 -8.35 5.79 -17.02
CA GLY A 462 -7.96 7.08 -17.59
C GLY A 462 -6.46 7.13 -17.92
N PRO A 463 -5.98 8.24 -18.51
CA PRO A 463 -4.56 8.45 -18.73
C PRO A 463 -3.78 8.31 -17.42
N THR A 464 -2.56 7.80 -17.50
CA THR A 464 -1.68 7.62 -16.34
C THR A 464 -0.40 8.41 -16.53
N HIS A 465 0.12 8.96 -15.44
CA HIS A 465 1.41 9.63 -15.36
C HIS A 465 2.32 8.84 -14.40
N PRO A 466 2.89 7.68 -14.81
CA PRO A 466 3.62 6.80 -13.91
C PRO A 466 4.88 7.46 -13.38
N GLU A 467 5.13 7.28 -12.09
CA GLU A 467 6.39 7.67 -11.49
C GLU A 467 7.46 6.61 -11.77
N ARG A 468 8.69 7.08 -11.99
CA ARG A 468 9.83 6.22 -12.39
C ARG A 468 10.96 6.21 -11.38
#